data_AF-A0A7C3C1L4-F1
#
_entry.id   AF-A0A7C3C1L4-F1
#
_cell.length_a   1.000
_cell.length_b   1.000
_cell.length_c   1.000
_cell.angle_alpha   90.00
_cell.angle_beta   90.00
_cell.angle_gamma   90.00
#
_symmetry.space_group_name_H-M   'P 1'
#
loop_
_entity.id
_entity.type
_entity.pdbx_description
1 polymer ?
#
loop_
_entity_poly.entity_id
_entity_poly.type
_entity_poly.pdbx_seq_one_letter_code
_entity_poly.pdbx_strand_id
1 'polypeptide(L)'
;QLFWLAVTFGLLLFLLAKVLLPRVGNILEDRSNRIADDLDGAARMQRDAQRAEKAYDQALSDARAKAHNVSETTRASVHAEITSELDAAEADFAEQMNVAENKIRKMRENALSNVDDIAAETAKTLVEKLGKASINIATARRAVRTHN
;
A
#
# COMPACT_ATOMS: atom_id res chain seq x y z
N GLN A 1 -22.43 21.60 -101.57
CA GLN A 1 -21.38 21.85 -100.56
C GLN A 1 -21.84 21.58 -99.13
N LEU A 2 -23.03 22.03 -98.72
CA LEU A 2 -23.57 21.79 -97.36
C LEU A 2 -23.73 20.30 -96.97
N PHE A 3 -24.07 19.41 -97.91
CA PHE A 3 -24.19 17.98 -97.64
C PHE A 3 -22.88 17.35 -97.14
N TRP A 4 -21.75 17.63 -97.81
CA TRP A 4 -20.47 17.06 -97.40
C TRP A 4 -20.00 17.62 -96.06
N LEU A 5 -20.27 18.90 -95.81
CA LEU A 5 -19.99 19.54 -94.52
C LEU A 5 -20.77 18.87 -93.38
N ALA A 6 -22.06 18.55 -93.59
CA ALA A 6 -22.87 17.88 -92.58
C ALA A 6 -22.34 16.46 -92.26
N VAL A 7 -21.93 15.69 -93.27
CA VAL A 7 -21.42 14.33 -93.06
C VAL A 7 -20.05 14.34 -92.36
N THR A 8 -19.12 15.19 -92.77
CA THR A 8 -17.80 15.28 -92.12
C THR A 8 -17.91 15.84 -90.69
N PHE A 9 -18.78 16.82 -90.48
CA PHE A 9 -19.04 17.37 -89.16
C PHE A 9 -19.71 16.35 -88.24
N GLY A 10 -20.70 15.59 -88.75
CA GLY A 10 -21.32 14.50 -88.01
C GLY A 10 -20.33 13.41 -87.60
N LEU A 11 -19.43 13.02 -88.52
CA LEU A 11 -18.38 12.04 -88.23
C LEU A 11 -17.36 12.55 -87.21
N LEU A 12 -16.99 13.83 -87.27
CA LEU A 12 -16.13 14.48 -86.28
C LEU A 12 -16.79 14.55 -84.90
N LEU A 13 -18.06 14.95 -84.82
CA LEU A 13 -18.82 14.98 -83.57
C LEU A 13 -18.96 13.57 -82.97
N PHE A 14 -19.20 12.56 -83.81
CA PHE A 14 -19.26 11.18 -83.36
C PHE A 14 -17.93 10.71 -82.77
N LEU A 15 -16.80 11.01 -83.43
CA LEU A 15 -15.46 10.71 -82.89
C LEU A 15 -15.20 11.47 -81.58
N LEU A 16 -15.57 12.75 -81.50
CA LEU A 16 -15.41 13.56 -80.29
C LEU A 16 -16.20 12.95 -79.12
N ALA A 17 -17.47 12.62 -79.36
CA ALA A 17 -18.37 12.03 -78.38
C ALA A 17 -17.92 10.63 -77.93
N LYS A 18 -17.44 9.80 -78.86
CA LYS A 18 -17.06 8.41 -78.57
C LYS A 18 -15.65 8.26 -78.00
N VAL A 19 -14.72 9.19 -78.27
CA VAL A 19 -13.29 9.05 -77.93
C VAL A 19 -12.80 10.12 -76.95
N LEU A 20 -13.10 11.40 -77.20
CA LEU A 20 -12.56 12.49 -76.36
C LEU A 20 -13.33 12.64 -75.05
N LEU A 21 -14.66 12.66 -75.10
CA LEU A 21 -15.51 12.77 -73.91
C LEU A 21 -15.22 11.68 -72.87
N PRO A 22 -15.14 10.37 -73.22
CA PRO A 22 -14.83 9.34 -72.23
C PRO A 22 -13.40 9.48 -71.66
N ARG A 23 -12.42 9.92 -72.46
CA ARG A 23 -11.06 10.14 -71.93
C ARG A 23 -11.01 11.25 -70.88
N VAL A 24 -11.73 12.36 -71.10
CA VAL A 24 -11.80 13.45 -70.12
C VAL A 24 -12.61 13.03 -68.90
N GLY A 25 -13.69 12.27 -69.09
CA GLY A 25 -14.49 11.69 -68.00
C GLY A 25 -13.65 10.80 -67.09
N ASN A 26 -12.88 9.87 -67.67
CA ASN A 26 -12.02 8.97 -66.89
C ASN A 26 -10.99 9.72 -66.06
N ILE A 27 -10.35 10.78 -66.59
CA ILE A 27 -9.36 11.56 -65.84
C ILE A 27 -10.01 12.29 -64.65
N LEU A 28 -11.22 12.81 -64.84
CA LEU A 28 -11.94 13.49 -63.77
C LEU A 28 -12.37 12.50 -62.68
N GLU A 29 -12.84 11.33 -63.08
CA GLU A 29 -13.22 10.23 -62.19
C GLU A 29 -12.01 9.72 -61.40
N ASP A 30 -10.86 9.47 -62.05
CA ASP A 30 -9.62 9.05 -61.39
C ASP A 30 -9.17 10.05 -60.32
N ARG A 31 -9.23 11.36 -60.62
CA ARG A 31 -8.91 12.41 -59.65
C ARG A 31 -9.90 12.46 -58.50
N SER A 32 -11.21 12.38 -58.81
CA SER A 32 -12.26 12.36 -57.80
C SER A 32 -12.10 11.18 -56.85
N ASN A 33 -11.85 9.99 -57.39
CA ASN A 33 -11.62 8.78 -56.63
C ASN A 33 -10.36 8.91 -55.77
N ARG A 34 -9.27 9.45 -56.33
CA ARG A 34 -8.04 9.66 -55.56
C ARG A 34 -8.24 10.61 -54.38
N ILE A 35 -8.94 11.73 -54.61
CA ILE A 35 -9.25 12.69 -53.55
C ILE A 35 -10.13 12.03 -52.48
N ALA A 36 -11.16 11.27 -52.88
CA ALA A 36 -12.02 10.55 -51.95
C ALA A 36 -11.23 9.55 -51.10
N ASP A 37 -10.35 8.75 -51.74
CA ASP A 37 -9.49 7.78 -51.06
C ASP A 37 -8.54 8.45 -50.05
N ASP A 38 -7.94 9.57 -50.45
CA ASP A 38 -7.02 10.33 -49.60
C ASP A 38 -7.77 10.97 -48.41
N LEU A 39 -8.98 11.52 -48.62
CA LEU A 39 -9.83 12.04 -47.54
C LEU A 39 -10.26 10.94 -46.58
N ASP A 40 -10.70 9.80 -47.10
CA ASP A 40 -11.11 8.65 -46.30
C ASP A 40 -9.93 8.08 -45.50
N GLY A 41 -8.74 8.06 -46.11
CA GLY A 41 -7.48 7.71 -45.45
C GLY A 41 -7.18 8.64 -44.29
N ALA A 42 -7.21 9.95 -44.53
CA ALA A 42 -6.99 10.96 -43.50
C ALA A 42 -8.02 10.87 -42.37
N ALA A 43 -9.30 10.68 -42.69
CA ALA A 43 -10.36 10.54 -41.70
C ALA A 43 -10.20 9.26 -40.86
N ARG A 44 -9.74 8.15 -41.46
CA ARG A 44 -9.38 6.92 -40.72
C ARG A 44 -8.24 7.20 -39.75
N MET A 45 -7.14 7.76 -40.23
CA MET A 45 -5.97 8.07 -39.40
C MET A 45 -6.30 9.03 -38.25
N GLN A 46 -7.14 10.04 -38.51
CA GLN A 46 -7.60 10.96 -37.47
C GLN A 46 -8.44 10.25 -36.41
N ARG A 47 -9.37 9.37 -36.81
CA ARG A 47 -10.17 8.58 -35.86
C ARG A 47 -9.30 7.64 -35.04
N ASP A 48 -8.30 7.01 -35.64
CA ASP A 48 -7.41 6.09 -34.94
C ASP A 48 -6.52 6.85 -33.95
N ALA A 49 -6.01 8.03 -34.33
CA ALA A 49 -5.27 8.92 -33.44
C ALA A 49 -6.13 9.36 -32.24
N GLN A 50 -7.37 9.80 -32.47
CA GLN A 50 -8.29 10.19 -31.39
C GLN A 50 -8.61 9.02 -30.45
N ARG A 51 -8.76 7.80 -30.97
CA ARG A 51 -8.94 6.60 -30.13
C ARG A 51 -7.70 6.31 -29.30
N ALA A 52 -6.52 6.42 -29.90
CA ALA A 52 -5.26 6.20 -29.20
C ALA A 52 -5.03 7.24 -28.10
N GLU A 53 -5.31 8.52 -28.38
CA GLU A 53 -5.25 9.61 -27.39
C GLU A 53 -6.21 9.35 -26.22
N LYS A 54 -7.47 9.02 -26.51
CA LYS A 54 -8.45 8.69 -25.46
C LYS A 54 -8.02 7.48 -24.61
N ALA A 55 -7.49 6.43 -25.25
CA ALA A 55 -7.00 5.25 -24.53
C ALA A 55 -5.78 5.58 -23.66
N TYR A 56 -4.87 6.43 -24.16
CA TYR A 56 -3.71 6.90 -23.43
C TYR A 56 -4.12 7.75 -22.21
N ASP A 57 -5.02 8.71 -22.39
CA ASP A 57 -5.51 9.56 -21.30
C ASP A 57 -6.23 8.74 -20.22
N GLN A 58 -7.02 7.75 -20.64
CA GLN A 58 -7.68 6.83 -19.71
C GLN A 58 -6.68 5.97 -18.95
N ALA A 59 -5.70 5.39 -19.63
CA ALA A 59 -4.63 4.62 -18.99
C ALA A 59 -3.80 5.49 -18.01
N LEU A 60 -3.54 6.75 -18.35
CA LEU A 60 -2.84 7.69 -17.47
C LEU A 60 -3.67 8.04 -16.23
N SER A 61 -4.97 8.28 -16.40
CA SER A 61 -5.92 8.52 -15.30
C SER A 61 -5.97 7.31 -14.36
N ASP A 62 -6.14 6.11 -14.92
CA ASP A 62 -6.23 4.86 -14.16
C ASP A 62 -4.93 4.56 -13.41
N ALA A 63 -3.77 4.80 -14.04
CA ALA A 63 -2.47 4.64 -13.41
C ALA A 63 -2.29 5.59 -12.22
N ARG A 64 -2.70 6.86 -12.35
CA ARG A 64 -2.67 7.84 -11.25
C ARG A 64 -3.59 7.43 -10.12
N ALA A 65 -4.83 7.03 -10.43
CA ALA A 65 -5.77 6.55 -9.43
C ALA A 65 -5.24 5.32 -8.68
N LYS A 66 -4.65 4.36 -9.39
CA LYS A 66 -4.01 3.18 -8.80
C LYS A 66 -2.84 3.54 -7.92
N ALA A 67 -1.96 4.46 -8.34
CA ALA A 67 -0.83 4.91 -7.53
C ALA A 67 -1.29 5.56 -6.22
N HIS A 68 -2.31 6.43 -6.27
CA HIS A 68 -2.91 7.01 -5.07
C HIS A 68 -3.51 5.94 -4.15
N ASN A 69 -4.28 5.01 -4.70
CA ASN A 69 -4.89 3.93 -3.93
C ASN A 69 -3.85 3.04 -3.25
N VAL A 70 -2.78 2.66 -3.95
CA VAL A 70 -1.67 1.87 -3.40
C VAL A 70 -0.96 2.64 -2.29
N SER A 71 -0.71 3.94 -2.45
CA SER A 71 -0.09 4.77 -1.42
C SER A 71 -0.94 4.81 -0.15
N GLU A 72 -2.24 5.07 -0.29
CA GLU A 72 -3.15 5.15 0.86
C GLU A 72 -3.34 3.80 1.54
N THR A 73 -3.53 2.73 0.78
CA THR A 73 -3.68 1.37 1.32
C THR A 73 -2.40 0.92 2.04
N THR A 74 -1.23 1.18 1.46
CA THR A 74 0.06 0.88 2.10
C THR A 74 0.23 1.64 3.40
N ARG A 75 -0.08 2.95 3.41
CA ARG A 75 -0.01 3.75 4.64
C ARG A 75 -0.94 3.21 5.72
N ALA A 76 -2.18 2.89 5.37
CA ALA A 76 -3.15 2.34 6.31
C ALA A 76 -2.68 0.98 6.86
N SER A 77 -2.17 0.10 6.01
CA SER A 77 -1.63 -1.21 6.42
C SER A 77 -0.44 -1.07 7.35
N VAL A 78 0.52 -0.21 7.01
CA VAL A 78 1.71 0.04 7.84
C VAL A 78 1.32 0.64 9.18
N HIS A 79 0.38 1.59 9.21
CA HIS A 79 -0.12 2.14 10.48
C HIS A 79 -0.79 1.07 11.34
N ALA A 80 -1.62 0.20 10.76
CA ALA A 80 -2.25 -0.89 11.49
C ALA A 80 -1.21 -1.88 12.06
N GLU A 81 -0.18 -2.21 11.29
CA GLU A 81 0.91 -3.08 11.73
C GLU A 81 1.74 -2.45 12.85
N ILE A 82 2.09 -1.16 12.72
CA ILE A 82 2.76 -0.41 13.80
C ILE A 82 1.92 -0.40 15.07
N THR A 83 0.62 -0.12 14.99
CA THR A 83 -0.25 -0.13 16.17
C THR A 83 -0.30 -1.53 16.80
N SER A 84 -0.42 -2.58 16.01
CA SER A 84 -0.42 -3.96 16.51
C SER A 84 0.89 -4.33 17.22
N GLU A 85 2.04 -3.94 16.66
CA GLU A 85 3.35 -4.19 17.26
C GLU A 85 3.55 -3.37 18.54
N LEU A 86 3.07 -2.12 18.57
CA LEU A 86 3.08 -1.30 19.78
C LEU A 86 2.21 -1.91 20.89
N ASP A 87 0.99 -2.34 20.57
CA ASP A 87 0.09 -2.96 21.53
C ASP A 87 0.68 -4.26 22.10
N ALA A 88 1.33 -5.07 21.26
CA ALA A 88 2.04 -6.28 21.69
C ALA A 88 3.24 -5.95 22.60
N ALA A 89 4.06 -4.96 22.22
CA ALA A 89 5.19 -4.52 23.03
C ALA A 89 4.75 -3.94 24.39
N GLU A 90 3.66 -3.18 24.43
CA GLU A 90 3.09 -2.63 25.66
C GLU A 90 2.62 -3.75 26.59
N ALA A 91 1.98 -4.79 26.05
CA ALA A 91 1.57 -5.97 26.82
C ALA A 91 2.77 -6.73 27.41
N ASP A 92 3.81 -6.97 26.60
CA ASP A 92 5.04 -7.62 27.04
C ASP A 92 5.75 -6.81 28.14
N PHE A 93 5.81 -5.48 27.99
CA PHE A 93 6.38 -4.60 29.01
C PHE A 93 5.57 -4.62 30.31
N ALA A 94 4.24 -4.62 30.23
CA ALA A 94 3.38 -4.71 31.40
C ALA A 94 3.59 -6.05 32.14
N GLU A 95 3.73 -7.16 31.42
CA GLU A 95 4.05 -8.46 32.03
C GLU A 95 5.42 -8.44 32.72
N GLN A 96 6.46 -7.93 32.06
CA GLN A 96 7.79 -7.82 32.64
C GLN A 96 7.81 -6.92 33.89
N MET A 97 7.06 -5.82 33.88
CA MET A 97 6.91 -4.94 35.04
C MET A 97 6.30 -5.70 36.23
N ASN A 98 5.21 -6.44 35.99
CA ASN A 98 4.56 -7.26 37.02
C ASN A 98 5.50 -8.34 37.58
N VAL A 99 6.29 -9.00 36.72
CA VAL A 99 7.29 -10.00 37.15
C VAL A 99 8.38 -9.35 38.02
N ALA A 100 8.88 -8.18 37.60
CA ALA A 100 9.89 -7.43 38.35
C ALA A 100 9.37 -6.98 39.72
N GLU A 101 8.15 -6.42 39.78
CA GLU A 101 7.49 -6.03 41.03
C GLU A 101 7.32 -7.21 41.98
N ASN A 102 6.84 -8.35 41.47
CA ASN A 102 6.69 -9.57 42.26
C ASN A 102 8.04 -10.08 42.80
N LYS A 103 9.11 -9.97 42.02
CA LYS A 103 10.48 -10.35 42.46
C LYS A 103 10.99 -9.42 43.55
N ILE A 104 10.78 -8.11 43.41
CA ILE A 104 11.13 -7.12 44.44
C ILE A 104 10.36 -7.37 45.73
N ARG A 105 9.05 -7.64 45.65
CA ARG A 105 8.22 -7.96 46.82
C ARG A 105 8.74 -9.20 47.56
N LYS A 106 9.00 -10.30 46.83
CA LYS A 106 9.57 -11.52 47.42
C LYS A 106 10.94 -11.28 48.06
N MET A 107 11.80 -10.49 47.42
CA MET A 107 13.12 -10.15 47.98
C MET A 107 12.98 -9.35 49.29
N ARG A 108 12.02 -8.42 49.34
CA ARG A 108 11.72 -7.64 50.55
C ARG A 108 11.20 -8.53 51.68
N GLU A 109 10.27 -9.42 51.39
CA GLU A 109 9.73 -10.39 52.36
C GLU A 109 10.84 -11.31 52.92
N ASN A 110 11.70 -11.84 52.04
CA ASN A 110 12.83 -12.66 52.45
C ASN A 110 13.83 -11.88 53.31
N ALA A 111 14.15 -10.63 52.95
CA ALA A 111 15.05 -9.79 53.72
C ALA A 111 14.49 -9.49 55.12
N LEU A 112 13.20 -9.18 55.24
CA LEU A 112 12.53 -8.97 56.52
C LEU A 112 12.55 -10.25 57.38
N SER A 113 12.26 -11.42 56.80
CA SER A 113 12.35 -12.70 57.52
C SER A 113 13.76 -12.99 58.02
N ASN A 114 14.79 -12.69 57.22
CA ASN A 114 16.17 -12.89 57.62
C ASN A 114 16.56 -11.96 58.78
N VAL A 115 16.03 -10.73 58.83
CA VAL A 115 16.24 -9.80 59.96
C VAL A 115 15.63 -10.36 61.24
N ASP A 116 14.39 -10.89 61.19
CA ASP A 116 13.75 -11.52 62.35
C ASP A 116 14.54 -12.73 62.86
N ASP A 117 15.10 -13.54 61.96
CA ASP A 117 15.93 -14.69 62.31
C ASP A 117 17.25 -14.27 62.95
N ILE A 118 17.95 -13.29 62.38
CA ILE A 118 19.18 -12.73 62.95
C ILE A 118 18.89 -12.10 64.31
N ALA A 119 17.79 -11.34 64.46
CA ALA A 119 17.40 -10.75 65.74
C ALA A 119 17.13 -11.82 66.80
N ALA A 120 16.43 -12.91 66.45
CA ALA A 120 16.16 -14.02 67.35
C ALA A 120 17.44 -14.77 67.76
N GLU A 121 18.36 -15.00 66.83
CA GLU A 121 19.66 -15.65 67.09
C GLU A 121 20.58 -14.77 67.96
N THR A 122 20.58 -13.46 67.70
CA THR A 122 21.35 -12.48 68.48
C THR A 122 20.79 -12.35 69.90
N ALA A 123 19.45 -12.29 70.05
CA ALA A 123 18.78 -12.26 71.35
C ALA A 123 19.05 -13.53 72.16
N LYS A 124 18.98 -14.71 71.52
CA LYS A 124 19.34 -15.98 72.15
C LYS A 124 20.78 -15.95 72.67
N THR A 125 21.73 -15.57 71.81
CA THR A 125 23.16 -15.49 72.16
C THR A 125 23.42 -14.52 73.31
N LEU A 126 22.73 -13.37 73.31
CA LEU A 126 22.87 -12.37 74.36
C LEU A 126 22.35 -12.90 75.70
N VAL A 127 21.21 -13.58 75.71
CA VAL A 127 20.64 -14.15 76.94
C VAL A 127 21.48 -15.32 77.45
N GLU A 128 22.01 -16.17 76.58
CA GLU A 128 22.91 -17.27 76.98
C GLU A 128 24.25 -16.76 77.56
N LYS A 129 24.74 -15.62 77.10
CA LYS A 129 25.97 -15.00 77.65
C LYS A 129 25.74 -14.26 78.98
N LEU A 130 24.57 -13.65 79.18
CA LEU A 130 24.26 -12.84 80.37
C LEU A 130 23.56 -13.64 81.48
N GLY A 131 22.69 -14.58 81.12
CA GLY A 131 21.99 -15.48 82.04
C GLY A 131 22.47 -16.90 81.82
N LYS A 132 22.94 -17.58 82.86
CA LYS A 132 23.42 -18.98 82.80
C LYS A 132 22.30 -20.02 82.53
N ALA A 133 21.35 -19.73 81.62
CA ALA A 133 20.25 -20.60 81.22
C ALA A 133 20.16 -20.67 79.69
N SER A 134 20.11 -21.87 79.13
CA SER A 134 19.94 -22.06 77.68
C SER A 134 18.48 -21.82 77.29
N ILE A 135 18.26 -21.02 76.26
CA ILE A 135 16.91 -20.74 75.74
C ILE A 135 16.79 -21.39 74.37
N ASN A 136 15.67 -22.08 74.13
CA ASN A 136 15.37 -22.64 72.83
C ASN A 136 15.12 -21.52 71.81
N ILE A 137 15.75 -21.63 70.62
CA ILE A 137 15.58 -20.71 69.49
C ILE A 137 14.11 -20.54 69.09
N ALA A 138 13.27 -21.56 69.30
CA ALA A 138 11.84 -21.51 69.03
C ALA A 138 11.06 -20.58 69.99
N THR A 139 11.58 -20.32 71.19
CA THR A 139 11.02 -19.39 72.16
C THR A 139 11.50 -17.96 71.88
N ALA A 140 12.78 -17.80 71.52
CA ALA A 140 13.35 -16.52 71.10
C ALA A 140 12.67 -15.96 69.84
N ARG A 141 12.46 -16.80 68.80
CA ARG A 141 11.70 -16.42 67.60
C ARG A 141 10.27 -15.98 67.90
N ARG A 142 9.60 -16.62 68.86
CA ARG A 142 8.24 -16.25 69.28
C ARG A 142 8.21 -14.89 69.95
N ALA A 143 9.15 -14.62 70.84
CA ALA A 143 9.25 -13.35 71.57
C ALA A 143 9.58 -12.16 70.66
N VAL A 144 10.47 -12.35 69.66
CA VAL A 144 10.79 -11.30 68.67
C VAL A 144 9.58 -10.98 67.80
N ARG A 145 8.82 -11.99 67.36
CA ARG A 145 7.60 -11.79 66.54
C ARG A 145 6.41 -11.19 67.29
N THR A 146 6.35 -11.29 68.62
CA THR A 146 5.27 -10.66 69.41
C THR A 146 5.51 -9.19 69.70
N HIS A 147 6.71 -8.67 69.43
CA HIS A 147 7.11 -7.28 69.72
C HIS A 147 7.27 -6.39 68.48
N ASN A 148 7.10 -6.96 67.28
CA ASN A 148 7.08 -6.28 65.98
C ASN A 148 5.64 -6.34 65.44
#